data_AF-A0A7L1YKK3-F1
#
_entry.id   AF-A0A7L1YKK3-F1
#
_cell.length_a   1.000
_cell.length_b   1.000
_cell.length_c   1.000
_cell.angle_alpha   90.00
_cell.angle_beta   90.00
_cell.angle_gamma   90.00
#
_symmetry.space_group_name_H-M   'P 1'
#
loop_
_entity.id
_entity.type
_entity.pdbx_description
1 polymer ?
#
loop_
_entity_poly.entity_id
_entity_poly.type
_entity_poly.pdbx_seq_one_letter_code
_entity_poly.pdbx_strand_id
1 'polypeptide(L)'
;FPEESPIEQLEERRQRLERQISQDVKPCPRDTVMGQTCHRVPLPRLFKEQGADLVDHIPKEREALLEREFQRVTISGEEKCGVPFTDLLDAAKSVVKALFVREKYMGLSLQSFCKTTARYLQELSEKPLETRAYEE
;
A
#
# COMPACT_ATOMS: atom_id res chain seq x y z
N PHE A 1 -46.41 -19.67 10.64
CA PHE A 1 -45.42 -19.41 9.59
C PHE A 1 -44.07 -19.81 10.17
N PRO A 2 -43.21 -20.57 9.49
CA PRO A 2 -41.88 -20.82 10.05
C PRO A 2 -41.16 -19.47 10.16
N GLU A 3 -40.77 -19.10 11.38
CA GLU A 3 -40.26 -17.78 11.77
C GLU A 3 -38.78 -17.56 11.47
N GLU A 4 -38.10 -18.52 10.84
CA GLU A 4 -36.67 -18.41 10.60
C GLU A 4 -36.41 -17.66 9.28
N SER A 5 -35.99 -16.40 9.40
CA SER A 5 -35.54 -15.62 8.25
C SER A 5 -34.26 -16.26 7.66
N PRO A 6 -34.07 -16.26 6.33
CA PRO A 6 -32.87 -16.80 5.69
C PRO A 6 -31.53 -16.29 6.26
N ILE A 7 -31.53 -15.08 6.84
CA ILE A 7 -30.38 -14.47 7.52
C ILE A 7 -30.06 -15.17 8.85
N GLU A 8 -31.07 -15.58 9.62
CA GLU A 8 -30.88 -16.23 10.92
C GLU A 8 -30.22 -17.60 10.76
N GLN A 9 -30.56 -18.34 9.69
CA GLN A 9 -29.90 -19.61 9.36
C GLN A 9 -28.44 -19.42 8.93
N LEU A 10 -28.12 -18.32 8.25
CA LEU A 10 -26.75 -17.99 7.87
C LEU A 10 -25.91 -17.60 9.09
N GLU A 11 -26.47 -16.83 10.01
CA GLU A 11 -25.81 -16.44 11.26
C GLU A 11 -25.60 -17.64 12.19
N GLU A 12 -26.60 -18.51 12.32
CA GLU A 12 -26.47 -19.73 13.13
C GLU A 12 -25.37 -20.65 12.58
N ARG A 13 -25.35 -20.86 11.25
CA ARG A 13 -24.32 -21.68 10.60
C ARG A 13 -22.92 -21.10 10.82
N ARG A 14 -22.77 -19.77 10.75
CA ARG A 14 -21.50 -19.09 11.02
C ARG A 14 -21.05 -19.28 12.46
N GLN A 15 -21.97 -19.13 13.42
CA GLN A 15 -21.66 -19.25 14.84
C GLN A 15 -21.29 -20.70 15.22
N ARG A 16 -21.93 -21.70 14.59
CA ARG A 16 -21.56 -23.12 14.76
C ARG A 16 -20.14 -23.41 14.25
N LEU A 17 -19.77 -22.87 13.09
CA LEU A 17 -18.44 -23.03 12.52
C LEU A 17 -17.36 -22.39 13.40
N GLU A 18 -17.61 -21.19 13.93
CA GLU A 18 -16.68 -20.47 14.81
C GLU A 18 -16.41 -21.24 16.12
N ARG A 19 -17.43 -21.90 16.68
CA ARG A 19 -17.27 -22.78 17.85
C ARG A 19 -16.43 -24.02 17.53
N GLN A 20 -16.62 -24.63 16.36
CA GLN A 20 -15.81 -25.77 15.92
C GLN A 20 -14.34 -25.37 15.75
N ILE A 21 -14.06 -24.25 15.08
CA ILE A 21 -12.69 -23.74 14.90
C ILE A 21 -12.05 -23.43 16.26
N SER A 22 -12.79 -22.78 17.17
CA SER A 22 -12.27 -22.43 18.50
C SER A 22 -11.97 -23.66 19.37
N GLN A 23 -12.65 -24.78 19.12
CA GLN A 23 -12.42 -26.04 19.83
C GLN A 23 -11.19 -26.78 19.31
N ASP A 24 -10.85 -26.61 18.02
CA ASP A 24 -9.67 -27.22 17.37
C ASP A 24 -8.39 -26.37 17.50
N VAL A 25 -8.46 -25.17 18.07
CA VAL A 25 -7.27 -24.39 18.43
C VAL A 25 -6.72 -24.92 19.76
N LYS A 26 -5.71 -25.78 19.70
CA LYS A 26 -4.87 -26.08 20.87
C LYS A 26 -4.31 -24.75 21.40
N PRO A 27 -4.56 -24.38 22.67
CA PRO A 27 -3.93 -23.21 23.24
C PRO A 27 -2.42 -23.47 23.33
N CYS A 28 -1.64 -22.75 22.52
CA CYS A 28 -0.19 -22.68 22.73
C CYS A 28 0.06 -22.17 24.15
N PRO A 29 0.90 -22.86 24.96
CA PRO A 29 1.21 -22.41 26.30
C PRO A 29 1.85 -21.02 26.25
N ARG A 30 1.31 -20.09 27.03
CA ARG A 30 2.00 -18.83 27.33
C ARG A 30 3.11 -19.13 28.33
N ASP A 31 4.34 -19.26 27.85
CA ASP A 31 5.51 -19.20 28.70
C ASP A 31 6.00 -17.76 28.82
N THR A 32 6.06 -17.30 30.05
CA THR A 32 6.55 -15.97 30.43
C THR A 32 8.06 -16.07 30.60
N VAL A 33 8.79 -15.07 30.07
CA VAL A 33 10.18 -14.68 30.42
C VAL A 33 11.35 -15.41 29.73
N MET A 34 11.99 -14.65 28.83
CA MET A 34 13.43 -14.53 28.55
C MET A 34 14.28 -15.80 28.42
N GLY A 35 14.57 -16.19 27.18
CA GLY A 35 15.60 -17.19 26.90
C GLY A 35 15.67 -17.52 25.42
N GLN A 36 16.42 -16.68 24.68
CA GLN A 36 17.22 -17.01 23.51
C GLN A 36 16.82 -18.21 22.62
N THR A 37 16.79 -17.92 21.32
CA THR A 37 16.70 -18.86 20.18
C THR A 37 15.31 -19.06 19.58
N CYS A 38 14.61 -17.95 19.29
CA CYS A 38 13.87 -17.94 18.04
C CYS A 38 14.91 -17.84 16.93
N HIS A 39 14.96 -18.83 16.05
CA HIS A 39 15.70 -18.75 14.80
C HIS A 39 15.20 -17.54 14.00
N ARG A 40 15.79 -16.37 14.27
CA ARG A 40 15.90 -15.33 13.26
C ARG A 40 16.75 -15.95 12.18
N VAL A 41 16.12 -16.29 11.06
CA VAL A 41 16.86 -16.30 9.79
C VAL A 41 17.62 -14.98 9.76
N PRO A 42 18.96 -14.97 9.71
CA PRO A 42 19.69 -13.73 9.58
C PRO A 42 19.28 -13.19 8.22
N LEU A 43 18.42 -12.17 8.20
CA LEU A 43 18.40 -11.24 7.09
C LEU A 43 19.88 -10.79 6.96
N PRO A 44 20.53 -11.00 5.81
CA PRO A 44 21.91 -10.58 5.65
C PRO A 44 22.01 -9.13 6.11
N ARG A 45 22.95 -8.85 7.01
CA ARG A 45 23.23 -7.50 7.50
C ARG A 45 23.73 -6.67 6.32
N LEU A 46 22.82 -6.18 5.47
CA LEU A 46 23.11 -5.17 4.48
C LEU A 46 22.89 -3.79 5.12
N PHE A 47 23.59 -3.55 6.23
CA PHE A 47 23.93 -2.17 6.59
C PHE A 47 25.32 -1.93 6.05
N LYS A 48 25.38 -1.52 4.79
CA LYS A 48 26.36 -0.53 4.38
C LYS A 48 25.54 0.70 4.05
N GLU A 49 25.60 1.68 4.95
CA GLU A 49 25.15 3.04 4.70
C GLU A 49 25.79 3.53 3.40
N GLN A 50 25.02 3.47 2.32
CA GLN A 50 25.38 4.01 1.02
C GLN A 50 24.13 4.00 0.14
N GLY A 51 23.55 5.19 -0.04
CA GLY A 51 22.68 5.50 -1.16
C GLY A 51 21.19 5.35 -0.89
N ALA A 52 20.52 6.50 -0.72
CA ALA A 52 19.09 6.68 -0.95
C ALA A 52 18.67 6.45 -2.43
N ASP A 53 19.30 5.48 -3.12
CA ASP A 53 19.27 5.32 -4.59
C ASP A 53 18.87 3.91 -5.06
N LEU A 54 18.69 2.93 -4.17
CA LEU A 54 18.46 1.54 -4.61
C LEU A 54 16.99 1.18 -4.89
N VAL A 55 16.03 1.99 -4.45
CA VAL A 55 14.59 1.69 -4.68
C VAL A 55 14.13 2.14 -6.08
N ASP A 56 14.82 3.11 -6.69
CA ASP A 56 14.42 3.72 -7.97
C ASP A 56 15.12 3.11 -9.21
N HIS A 57 16.02 2.15 -9.01
CA HIS A 57 16.77 1.51 -10.09
C HIS A 57 16.70 -0.01 -9.97
N ILE A 58 15.59 -0.62 -10.42
CA ILE A 58 15.63 -2.03 -10.81
C ILE A 58 16.61 -2.12 -12.00
N PRO A 59 17.71 -2.89 -11.90
CA PRO A 59 18.61 -3.06 -13.04
C PRO A 59 17.82 -3.69 -14.19
N LYS A 60 17.91 -3.09 -15.39
CA LYS A 60 17.20 -3.52 -16.61
C LYS A 60 17.34 -5.02 -16.92
N GLU A 61 18.47 -5.61 -16.52
CA GLU A 61 18.78 -7.04 -16.64
C GLU A 61 17.92 -7.92 -15.70
N ARG A 62 17.61 -7.42 -14.50
CA ARG A 62 16.73 -8.07 -13.53
C ARG A 62 15.27 -7.97 -13.96
N GLU A 63 14.89 -6.86 -14.61
CA GLU A 63 13.57 -6.63 -15.18
C GLU A 63 13.28 -7.62 -16.32
N ALA A 64 14.24 -7.83 -17.23
CA ALA A 64 14.12 -8.78 -18.34
C ALA A 64 14.05 -10.25 -17.90
N LEU A 65 14.73 -10.60 -16.79
CA LEU A 65 14.65 -11.94 -16.20
C LEU A 65 13.26 -12.21 -15.62
N LEU A 66 12.67 -11.20 -14.97
CA LEU A 66 11.31 -11.28 -14.43
C LEU A 66 10.25 -11.38 -15.54
N GLU A 67 10.41 -10.67 -16.66
CA GLU A 67 9.48 -10.79 -17.81
C GLU A 67 9.38 -12.20 -18.39
N ARG A 68 10.39 -13.05 -18.19
CA ARG A 68 10.44 -14.41 -18.75
C ARG A 68 9.89 -15.47 -17.81
N GLU A 69 9.85 -15.20 -16.51
CA GLU A 69 9.42 -16.15 -15.48
C GLU A 69 7.88 -16.25 -15.36
N PHE A 70 7.14 -15.25 -15.85
CA PHE A 70 5.68 -15.21 -15.76
C PHE A 70 5.01 -14.59 -16.99
N GLN A 71 3.80 -15.06 -17.30
CA GLN A 71 2.92 -14.42 -18.29
C GLN A 71 2.45 -13.07 -17.74
N ARG A 72 2.85 -11.98 -18.39
CA ARG A 72 2.30 -10.65 -18.08
C ARG A 72 0.87 -10.58 -18.60
N VAL A 73 -0.07 -10.35 -17.69
CA VAL A 73 -1.46 -10.02 -18.00
C VAL A 73 -1.65 -8.55 -17.67
N THR A 74 -2.07 -7.76 -18.67
CA THR A 74 -2.42 -6.36 -18.46
C THR A 74 -3.90 -6.29 -18.15
N ILE A 75 -4.25 -5.85 -16.94
CA ILE A 75 -5.64 -5.62 -16.54
C ILE A 75 -5.89 -4.13 -16.68
N SER A 76 -6.70 -3.74 -17.67
CA SER A 76 -7.16 -2.37 -17.83
C SER A 76 -8.28 -2.11 -16.83
N GLY A 77 -8.08 -1.16 -15.92
CA GLY A 77 -9.09 -0.76 -14.93
C GLY A 77 -10.20 0.14 -15.49
N GLU A 78 -10.61 -0.06 -16.75
CA GLU A 78 -11.67 0.75 -17.38
C GLU A 78 -13.07 0.43 -16.85
N GLU A 79 -13.21 -0.69 -16.12
CA GLU A 79 -14.44 -1.12 -15.49
C GLU A 79 -14.63 -0.42 -14.13
N LYS A 80 -15.06 0.85 -14.22
CA LYS A 80 -15.85 1.61 -13.24
C LYS A 80 -15.43 1.39 -11.78
N CYS A 81 -14.54 2.24 -11.27
CA CYS A 81 -14.17 2.35 -9.86
C CYS A 81 -15.34 2.61 -8.87
N GLY A 82 -16.60 2.58 -9.32
CA GLY A 82 -17.79 2.96 -8.56
C GLY A 82 -17.85 4.44 -8.19
N VAL A 83 -16.79 5.19 -8.48
CA VAL A 83 -16.64 6.60 -8.14
C VAL A 83 -16.74 7.48 -9.39
N PRO A 84 -17.38 8.66 -9.28
CA PRO A 84 -17.40 9.66 -10.34
C PRO A 84 -15.98 10.08 -10.76
N PHE A 85 -15.82 10.44 -12.04
CA PHE A 85 -14.55 10.97 -12.55
C PHE A 85 -14.11 12.26 -11.83
N THR A 86 -15.07 13.07 -11.40
CA THR A 86 -14.84 14.29 -10.61
C THR A 86 -14.09 13.99 -9.32
N ASP A 87 -14.50 12.95 -8.60
CA ASP A 87 -13.91 12.57 -7.32
C ASP A 87 -12.50 12.04 -7.51
N LEU A 88 -12.26 11.29 -8.60
CA LEU A 88 -10.92 10.86 -8.98
C LEU A 88 -10.01 12.05 -9.31
N LEU A 89 -10.53 13.03 -10.04
CA LEU A 89 -9.81 14.25 -10.38
C LEU A 89 -9.48 15.06 -9.12
N ASP A 90 -10.43 15.21 -8.19
CA ASP A 90 -10.24 15.96 -6.96
C ASP A 90 -9.31 15.25 -5.98
N ALA A 91 -9.38 13.91 -5.92
CA ALA A 91 -8.39 13.10 -5.22
C ALA A 91 -6.99 13.31 -5.80
N ALA A 92 -6.84 13.27 -7.13
CA ALA A 92 -5.56 13.51 -7.79
C ALA A 92 -5.00 14.91 -7.47
N LYS A 93 -5.82 15.97 -7.57
CA LYS A 93 -5.42 17.33 -7.17
C LYS A 93 -5.00 17.39 -5.70
N SER A 94 -5.74 16.70 -4.82
CA SER A 94 -5.48 16.69 -3.38
C SER A 94 -4.17 15.99 -3.05
N VAL A 95 -3.85 14.88 -3.73
CA VAL A 95 -2.56 14.19 -3.59
C VAL A 95 -1.40 15.11 -3.97
N VAL A 96 -1.51 15.85 -5.09
CA VAL A 96 -0.48 16.81 -5.50
C VAL A 96 -0.27 17.89 -4.43
N LYS A 97 -1.35 18.48 -3.90
CA LYS A 97 -1.27 19.46 -2.78
C LYS A 97 -0.55 18.87 -1.55
N ALA A 98 -0.91 17.64 -1.17
CA ALA A 98 -0.29 16.96 -0.03
C ALA A 98 1.21 16.67 -0.26
N LEU A 99 1.60 16.33 -1.49
CA LEU A 99 2.99 16.10 -1.85
C LEU A 99 3.85 17.36 -1.72
N PHE A 100 3.35 18.53 -2.12
CA PHE A 100 4.05 19.82 -1.90
C PHE A 100 4.23 20.14 -0.41
N VAL A 101 3.21 19.87 0.41
CA VAL A 101 3.33 20.02 1.87
C VAL A 101 4.43 19.11 2.39
N ARG A 102 4.42 17.83 1.99
CA ARG A 102 5.44 16.86 2.40
C ARG A 102 6.85 17.29 1.99
N GLU A 103 7.05 17.71 0.75
CA GLU A 103 8.34 18.19 0.25
C GLU A 103 8.88 19.35 1.11
N LYS A 104 8.03 20.34 1.39
CA LYS A 104 8.38 21.48 2.26
C LYS A 104 8.83 21.04 3.65
N TYR A 105 8.05 20.18 4.31
CA TYR A 105 8.38 19.73 5.66
C TYR A 105 9.60 18.80 5.71
N MET A 106 9.81 17.97 4.68
CA MET A 106 11.00 17.13 4.59
C MET A 106 12.26 17.99 4.49
N GLY A 107 12.23 19.08 3.69
CA GLY A 107 13.30 20.08 3.64
C GLY A 107 13.58 20.72 5.00
N LEU A 108 12.55 21.12 5.75
CA LEU A 108 12.69 21.67 7.10
C LEU A 108 13.30 20.67 8.09
N SER A 109 12.97 19.39 7.96
CA SER A 109 13.47 18.31 8.81
C SER A 109 14.83 17.74 8.37
N LEU A 110 15.45 18.31 7.32
CA LEU A 110 16.68 17.81 6.70
C LEU A 110 16.60 16.34 6.24
N GLN A 111 15.40 15.90 5.84
CA GLN A 111 15.16 14.57 5.27
C GLN A 111 15.19 14.62 3.75
N SER A 112 15.68 13.55 3.12
CA SER A 112 15.67 13.42 1.66
C SER A 112 14.27 13.12 1.12
N PHE A 113 13.79 13.93 0.18
CA PHE A 113 12.57 13.65 -0.58
C PHE A 113 12.86 12.70 -1.76
N CYS A 114 11.86 11.93 -2.22
CA CYS A 114 12.05 10.96 -3.31
C CYS A 114 12.36 11.68 -4.64
N LYS A 115 13.43 11.28 -5.33
CA LYS A 115 13.92 11.92 -6.56
C LYS A 115 12.89 11.90 -7.68
N THR A 116 12.27 10.75 -7.93
CA THR A 116 11.26 10.61 -8.98
C THR A 116 10.06 11.52 -8.72
N THR A 117 9.55 11.55 -7.49
CA THR A 117 8.46 12.45 -7.12
C THR A 117 8.87 13.93 -7.22
N ALA A 118 10.08 14.28 -6.78
CA ALA A 118 10.61 15.64 -6.87
C ALA A 118 10.61 16.16 -8.31
N ARG A 119 11.07 15.32 -9.26
CA ARG A 119 11.10 15.68 -10.68
C ARG A 119 9.71 16.03 -11.21
N TYR A 120 8.71 15.21 -10.91
CA TYR A 120 7.34 15.49 -11.33
C TYR A 120 6.75 16.73 -10.65
N LEU A 121 7.05 16.98 -9.38
CA LEU A 121 6.60 18.20 -8.69
C LEU A 121 7.25 19.46 -9.29
N GLN A 122 8.52 19.40 -9.69
CA GLN A 122 9.21 20.50 -10.37
C GLN A 122 8.53 20.85 -11.70
N GLU A 123 8.25 19.85 -12.55
CA GLU A 123 7.55 20.04 -13.82
C GLU A 123 6.16 20.68 -13.67
N LEU A 124 5.48 20.40 -12.55
CA LEU A 124 4.18 20.99 -12.22
C LEU A 124 4.31 22.42 -11.66
N SER A 125 5.43 22.74 -11.00
CA SER A 125 5.68 24.07 -10.43
C SER A 125 6.11 25.09 -11.48
N GLU A 126 6.81 24.66 -12.53
CA GLU A 126 7.29 25.51 -13.63
C GLU A 126 6.15 25.99 -14.54
N LYS A 127 5.02 25.28 -14.53
CA LYS A 127 3.78 25.70 -15.17
C LYS A 127 2.94 26.39 -14.10
N PRO A 128 2.65 27.69 -14.20
CA PRO A 128 1.65 28.30 -13.34
C PRO A 128 0.38 27.48 -13.51
N LEU A 129 -0.03 26.78 -12.46
CA LEU A 129 -1.29 26.04 -12.48
C LEU A 129 -2.38 27.08 -12.76
N GLU A 130 -2.94 27.10 -13.97
CA GLU A 130 -4.25 27.72 -14.23
C GLU A 130 -5.31 26.93 -13.44
N THR A 131 -5.28 27.07 -12.13
CA THR A 131 -6.30 26.57 -11.19
C THR A 131 -7.03 27.73 -10.53
N ARG A 132 -6.92 28.94 -11.10
CA ARG A 132 -7.71 30.11 -10.72
C ARG A 132 -8.99 30.30 -11.57
N ALA A 133 -9.37 29.32 -12.40
CA ALA A 133 -10.45 29.51 -13.38
C ALA A 133 -11.67 28.58 -13.23
N TYR A 134 -11.75 27.74 -12.18
CA TYR A 134 -12.93 26.89 -11.95
C TYR A 134 -13.30 26.83 -10.46
N GLU A 135 -13.46 28.00 -9.85
CA GLU A 135 -14.42 28.18 -8.75
C GLU A 135 -15.61 28.95 -9.33
N GLU A 136 -16.56 28.23 -9.94
CA GLU A 136 -17.99 28.60 -10.00
C GLU A 136 -18.83 27.34 -10.14
#